data_AF-A0A2U3QFX1-F1
#
_entry.id   AF-A0A2U3QFX1-F1
#
_cell.length_a   1.000
_cell.length_b   1.000
_cell.length_c   1.000
_cell.angle_alpha   90.00
_cell.angle_beta   90.00
_cell.angle_gamma   90.00
#
_symmetry.space_group_name_H-M   'P 1'
#
loop_
_entity.id
_entity.type
_entity.pdbx_description
1 polymer ?
#
loop_
_entity_poly.entity_id
_entity_poly.type
_entity_poly.pdbx_seq_one_letter_code
_entity_poly.pdbx_strand_id
1 'polypeptide(L)'
;MEERKNQIWAFIITGALILISLIYYQVNPYYMYLIAYIWFGFAYGMMLQYGRFCFASASRDLFAAGVPRMAVGILVALIFFSFIQAILAATNMSTFHPAPFGIHTLISGLIFGVGMVLSGGCASGSLYKIGEGNGTSFLAAFFGLCIGQAVFVNVKWFNFLIPQKWFDAAVVKAAARDIPMEKVTSSFDMYLAGYIWGRPTVQLSHTEVAQQALPGVSRYFVADMLINAMIPAALLLIVIYAVWMRKGFIKKRAKAKGGATGFGDDIAGIWSMITASKRTTLMGVIIGITAGLHILVMKGMQIKFGIGNFGELLTRMGHDADNGIKGTVFDPGYWYITSQEGQLGGWILDKLGWNMRDNIFFGVNNGLPDPWRNPALWMSFGIIFGAMVMARLNNEFKFKLPKGELIAWGLMGGILMGVGSRPALGCNIGAFFIRVAGGDPSGWLYGTGMVGGAFLGVKFFNWWTERKMAKEMEAF
;
A
#
# COMPACT_ATOMS: atom_id res chain seq x y z
N MET A 1 -36.08 -0.98 10.51
CA MET A 1 -35.48 -0.22 11.64
C MET A 1 -33.96 -0.23 11.61
N GLU A 2 -33.34 -1.37 11.32
CA GLU A 2 -31.87 -1.50 11.29
C GLU A 2 -31.19 -0.70 10.17
N GLU A 3 -31.80 -0.66 8.97
CA GLU A 3 -31.32 0.13 7.83
C GLU A 3 -31.32 1.64 8.13
N ARG A 4 -32.43 2.17 8.69
CA ARG A 4 -32.51 3.57 9.13
C ARG A 4 -31.48 3.90 10.21
N LYS A 5 -31.21 2.98 11.14
CA LYS A 5 -30.17 3.13 12.16
C LYS A 5 -28.78 3.21 11.51
N ASN A 6 -28.49 2.37 10.52
CA ASN A 6 -27.22 2.38 9.81
C ASN A 6 -27.01 3.65 8.98
N GLN A 7 -28.06 4.16 8.33
CA GLN A 7 -28.03 5.47 7.65
C GLN A 7 -27.76 6.61 8.63
N ILE A 8 -28.41 6.63 9.80
CA ILE A 8 -28.16 7.62 10.84
C ILE A 8 -26.68 7.58 11.29
N TRP A 9 -26.12 6.40 11.53
CA TRP A 9 -24.70 6.27 11.89
C TRP A 9 -23.77 6.77 10.78
N ALA A 10 -24.08 6.51 9.51
CA ALA A 10 -23.33 7.04 8.38
C ALA A 10 -23.32 8.58 8.37
N PHE A 11 -24.47 9.22 8.62
CA PHE A 11 -24.56 10.67 8.74
C PHE A 11 -23.85 11.22 9.97
N ILE A 12 -23.91 10.53 11.11
CA ILE A 12 -23.20 10.93 12.34
C ILE A 12 -21.69 10.92 12.12
N ILE A 13 -21.15 9.84 11.55
CA ILE A 13 -19.71 9.72 11.28
C ILE A 13 -19.27 10.82 10.31
N THR A 14 -20.00 11.00 9.21
CA THR A 14 -19.67 12.02 8.20
C THR A 14 -19.80 13.44 8.78
N GLY A 15 -20.85 13.71 9.55
CA GLY A 15 -21.06 14.99 10.23
C GLY A 15 -19.97 15.30 11.26
N ALA A 16 -19.53 14.29 12.02
CA ALA A 16 -18.40 14.43 12.94
C ALA A 16 -17.09 14.76 12.21
N LEU A 17 -16.80 14.11 11.08
CA LEU A 17 -15.62 14.43 10.27
C LEU A 17 -15.65 15.84 9.69
N ILE A 18 -16.83 16.32 9.26
CA ILE A 18 -17.03 17.71 8.83
C ILE A 18 -16.77 18.66 9.99
N LEU A 19 -17.33 18.41 11.17
CA LEU A 19 -17.13 19.25 12.34
C LEU A 19 -15.65 19.31 12.75
N ILE A 20 -14.96 18.16 12.78
CA ILE A 20 -13.52 18.10 13.04
C ILE A 20 -12.74 18.92 12.00
N SER A 21 -13.10 18.80 10.72
CA SER A 21 -12.45 19.57 9.64
C SER A 21 -12.62 21.08 9.86
N LEU A 22 -13.83 21.54 10.24
CA LEU A 22 -14.10 22.94 10.52
C LEU A 22 -13.32 23.46 11.74
N ILE A 23 -13.26 22.67 12.82
CA ILE A 23 -12.49 23.02 14.03
C ILE A 23 -11.01 23.15 13.68
N TYR A 24 -10.43 22.18 12.97
CA TYR A 24 -9.01 22.23 12.59
C TYR A 24 -8.70 23.43 11.71
N TYR A 25 -9.57 23.73 10.75
CA TYR A 25 -9.41 24.92 9.91
C TYR A 25 -9.46 26.23 10.71
N GLN A 26 -10.33 26.32 11.73
CA GLN A 26 -10.41 27.49 12.61
C GLN A 26 -9.18 27.65 13.52
N VAL A 27 -8.60 26.54 14.00
CA VAL A 27 -7.41 26.58 14.86
C VAL A 27 -6.19 27.06 14.08
N ASN A 28 -5.94 26.51 12.88
CA ASN A 28 -4.85 26.96 12.03
C ASN A 28 -5.14 26.62 10.54
N PRO A 29 -5.02 27.59 9.61
CA PRO A 29 -5.27 27.34 8.19
C PRO A 29 -4.34 26.30 7.57
N TYR A 30 -3.15 26.04 8.14
CA TYR A 30 -2.23 25.01 7.68
C TYR A 30 -2.78 23.59 7.85
N TYR A 31 -3.74 23.38 8.76
CA TYR A 31 -4.41 22.08 8.91
C TYR A 31 -5.30 21.71 7.72
N MET A 32 -5.52 22.62 6.76
CA MET A 32 -6.10 22.27 5.45
C MET A 32 -5.35 21.09 4.78
N TYR A 33 -4.04 20.96 5.03
CA TYR A 33 -3.23 19.84 4.56
C TYR A 33 -3.70 18.48 5.11
N LEU A 34 -4.00 18.42 6.40
CA LEU A 34 -4.52 17.23 7.08
C LEU A 34 -5.95 16.91 6.64
N ILE A 35 -6.76 17.96 6.46
CA ILE A 35 -8.14 17.85 6.00
C ILE A 35 -8.18 17.22 4.60
N ALA A 36 -7.27 17.57 3.70
CA ALA A 36 -7.19 16.91 2.39
C ALA A 36 -6.94 15.40 2.53
N TYR A 37 -5.96 14.99 3.34
CA TYR A 37 -5.63 13.58 3.54
C TYR A 37 -6.78 12.77 4.13
N ILE A 38 -7.51 13.29 5.12
CA ILE A 38 -8.64 12.54 5.72
C ILE A 38 -9.80 12.37 4.74
N TRP A 39 -10.09 13.36 3.89
CA TRP A 39 -11.16 13.26 2.89
C TRP A 39 -10.79 12.38 1.71
N PHE A 40 -9.55 12.41 1.24
CA PHE A 40 -9.06 11.42 0.26
C PHE A 40 -9.04 10.01 0.88
N GLY A 41 -8.60 9.88 2.13
CA GLY A 41 -8.70 8.64 2.89
C GLY A 41 -10.14 8.12 2.98
N PHE A 42 -11.09 8.99 3.31
CA PHE A 42 -12.52 8.67 3.36
C PHE A 42 -13.05 8.16 2.02
N ALA A 43 -12.72 8.85 0.94
CA ALA A 43 -13.06 8.42 -0.41
C ALA A 43 -12.46 7.05 -0.75
N TYR A 44 -11.18 6.82 -0.47
CA TYR A 44 -10.55 5.51 -0.64
C TYR A 44 -11.25 4.45 0.21
N GLY A 45 -11.55 4.73 1.47
CA GLY A 45 -12.26 3.80 2.36
C GLY A 45 -13.58 3.33 1.78
N MET A 46 -14.40 4.25 1.28
CA MET A 46 -15.66 3.93 0.62
C MET A 46 -15.45 3.07 -0.63
N MET A 47 -14.51 3.47 -1.50
CA MET A 47 -14.22 2.76 -2.76
C MET A 47 -13.62 1.37 -2.53
N LEU A 48 -12.74 1.22 -1.54
CA LEU A 48 -12.11 -0.05 -1.18
C LEU A 48 -13.14 -1.03 -0.61
N GLN A 49 -14.01 -0.56 0.29
CA GLN A 49 -15.08 -1.36 0.88
C GLN A 49 -16.07 -1.80 -0.20
N TYR A 50 -16.52 -0.87 -1.04
CA TYR A 50 -17.47 -1.19 -2.11
C TYR A 50 -16.82 -2.08 -3.18
N GLY A 51 -15.59 -1.80 -3.59
CA GLY A 51 -14.89 -2.57 -4.63
C GLY A 51 -14.38 -3.93 -4.17
N ARG A 52 -14.36 -4.18 -2.85
CA ARG A 52 -13.65 -5.31 -2.21
C ARG A 52 -12.18 -5.37 -2.63
N PHE A 53 -11.58 -4.19 -2.83
CA PHE A 53 -10.26 -4.06 -3.44
C PHE A 53 -9.16 -4.48 -2.45
N CYS A 54 -8.68 -5.70 -2.57
CA CYS A 54 -7.70 -6.28 -1.67
C CYS A 54 -6.75 -7.23 -2.40
N PHE A 55 -5.45 -6.96 -2.31
CA PHE A 55 -4.41 -7.80 -2.90
C PHE A 55 -4.37 -9.20 -2.26
N ALA A 56 -4.65 -9.31 -0.95
CA ALA A 56 -4.73 -10.58 -0.24
C ALA A 56 -5.83 -11.48 -0.81
N SER A 57 -7.03 -10.90 -0.94
CA SER A 57 -8.17 -11.59 -1.55
C SER A 57 -7.87 -11.95 -3.01
N ALA A 58 -7.23 -11.06 -3.77
CA ALA A 58 -6.86 -11.35 -5.16
C ALA A 58 -5.95 -12.57 -5.29
N SER A 59 -4.90 -12.67 -4.46
CA SER A 59 -4.00 -13.83 -4.49
C SER A 59 -4.68 -15.11 -4.01
N ARG A 60 -5.46 -15.05 -2.92
CA ARG A 60 -6.18 -16.21 -2.39
C ARG A 60 -7.25 -16.69 -3.37
N ASP A 61 -8.07 -15.80 -3.92
CA ASP A 61 -9.15 -16.16 -4.83
C ASP A 61 -8.56 -16.73 -6.14
N LEU A 62 -7.42 -16.22 -6.61
CA LEU A 62 -6.73 -16.75 -7.79
C LEU A 62 -6.07 -18.12 -7.55
N PHE A 63 -5.35 -18.29 -6.44
CA PHE A 63 -4.56 -19.51 -6.19
C PHE A 63 -5.31 -20.62 -5.45
N ALA A 64 -6.26 -20.29 -4.59
CA ALA A 64 -7.08 -21.27 -3.88
C ALA A 64 -8.37 -21.61 -4.64
N ALA A 65 -9.07 -20.59 -5.16
CA ALA A 65 -10.39 -20.78 -5.79
C ALA A 65 -10.36 -20.76 -7.33
N GLY A 66 -9.27 -20.31 -7.96
CA GLY A 66 -9.17 -20.17 -9.41
C GLY A 66 -10.03 -19.04 -10.00
N VAL A 67 -10.41 -18.05 -9.18
CA VAL A 67 -11.28 -16.93 -9.57
C VAL A 67 -10.46 -15.65 -9.76
N PRO A 68 -10.26 -15.15 -10.99
CA PRO A 68 -9.38 -14.01 -11.27
C PRO A 68 -9.99 -12.63 -11.02
N ARG A 69 -11.23 -12.57 -10.53
CA ARG A 69 -12.06 -11.35 -10.47
C ARG A 69 -11.33 -10.14 -9.88
N MET A 70 -10.72 -10.29 -8.71
CA MET A 70 -10.05 -9.18 -8.01
C MET A 70 -8.72 -8.80 -8.67
N ALA A 71 -7.94 -9.78 -9.14
CA ALA A 71 -6.67 -9.54 -9.82
C ALA A 71 -6.88 -8.70 -11.09
N VAL A 72 -7.93 -8.99 -11.85
CA VAL A 72 -8.33 -8.22 -13.03
C VAL A 72 -8.66 -6.77 -12.66
N GLY A 73 -9.44 -6.56 -11.60
CA GLY A 73 -9.77 -5.21 -11.12
C GLY A 73 -8.55 -4.38 -10.72
N ILE A 74 -7.56 -5.00 -10.06
CA ILE A 74 -6.29 -4.34 -9.68
C ILE A 74 -5.48 -3.95 -10.93
N LEU A 75 -5.35 -4.83 -11.92
CA LEU A 75 -4.61 -4.56 -13.14
C LEU A 75 -5.28 -3.48 -14.00
N VAL A 76 -6.61 -3.45 -14.07
CA VAL A 76 -7.33 -2.35 -14.72
C VAL A 76 -7.11 -1.03 -13.97
N ALA A 77 -7.22 -1.03 -12.63
CA ALA A 77 -6.93 0.15 -11.83
C ALA A 77 -5.51 0.69 -12.08
N LEU A 78 -4.54 -0.21 -12.21
CA LEU A 78 -3.14 0.12 -12.48
C LEU A 78 -2.96 0.80 -13.85
N ILE A 79 -3.62 0.27 -14.88
CA ILE A 79 -3.59 0.84 -16.24
C ILE A 79 -4.13 2.28 -16.23
N PHE A 80 -5.31 2.50 -15.64
CA PHE A 80 -5.92 3.84 -15.57
C PHE A 80 -5.10 4.79 -14.69
N PHE A 81 -4.56 4.30 -13.58
CA PHE A 81 -3.73 5.12 -12.71
C PHE A 81 -2.41 5.51 -13.38
N SER A 82 -1.78 4.63 -14.16
CA SER A 82 -0.57 4.97 -14.93
C SER A 82 -0.79 6.07 -15.96
N PHE A 83 -1.98 6.11 -16.57
CA PHE A 83 -2.36 7.19 -17.49
C PHE A 83 -2.39 8.54 -16.78
N ILE A 84 -2.97 8.58 -15.59
CA ILE A 84 -3.05 9.81 -14.81
C ILE A 84 -1.67 10.23 -14.26
N GLN A 85 -0.85 9.27 -13.82
CA GLN A 85 0.54 9.53 -13.42
C GLN A 85 1.36 10.15 -14.56
N ALA A 86 1.19 9.68 -15.80
CA ALA A 86 1.86 10.28 -16.95
C ALA A 86 1.42 11.74 -17.19
N ILE A 87 0.13 12.07 -17.02
CA ILE A 87 -0.37 13.45 -17.09
C ILE A 87 0.24 14.32 -15.99
N LEU A 88 0.29 13.82 -14.75
CA LEU A 88 0.86 14.55 -13.62
C LEU A 88 2.37 14.78 -13.79
N ALA A 89 3.09 13.80 -14.32
CA ALA A 89 4.50 13.94 -14.66
C ALA A 89 4.72 14.95 -15.79
N ALA A 90 3.88 14.91 -16.84
CA ALA A 90 3.94 15.84 -17.96
C ALA A 90 3.66 17.30 -17.56
N THR A 91 2.84 17.51 -16.52
CA THR A 91 2.50 18.84 -15.98
C THR A 91 3.42 19.30 -14.84
N ASN A 92 4.46 18.51 -14.50
CA ASN A 92 5.35 18.76 -13.35
C ASN A 92 4.62 18.84 -12.00
N MET A 93 3.46 18.19 -11.90
CA MET A 93 2.60 18.13 -10.70
C MET A 93 2.74 16.80 -9.95
N SER A 94 3.64 15.92 -10.39
CA SER A 94 3.89 14.63 -9.73
C SER A 94 4.65 14.80 -8.42
N THR A 95 4.22 14.08 -7.39
CA THR A 95 4.91 13.90 -6.10
C THR A 95 5.62 12.54 -6.01
N PHE A 96 5.62 11.77 -7.11
CA PHE A 96 6.19 10.43 -7.13
C PHE A 96 7.73 10.45 -7.07
N HIS A 97 8.29 9.53 -6.29
CA HIS A 97 9.73 9.30 -6.21
C HIS A 97 10.03 7.81 -6.42
N PRO A 98 10.91 7.45 -7.38
CA PRO A 98 11.32 6.06 -7.59
C PRO A 98 12.13 5.55 -6.41
N ALA A 99 12.10 4.24 -6.22
CA ALA A 99 12.80 3.58 -5.13
C ALA A 99 14.03 2.78 -5.62
N PRO A 100 14.94 2.44 -4.70
CA PRO A 100 16.14 1.67 -5.05
C PRO A 100 15.81 0.29 -5.61
N PHE A 101 16.42 -0.05 -6.75
CA PHE A 101 16.26 -1.34 -7.39
C PHE A 101 17.22 -2.39 -6.81
N GLY A 102 16.75 -3.62 -6.57
CA GLY A 102 17.62 -4.75 -6.23
C GLY A 102 16.88 -5.97 -5.67
N ILE A 103 17.63 -7.06 -5.42
CA ILE A 103 17.09 -8.34 -4.92
C ILE A 103 16.30 -8.20 -3.60
N HIS A 104 16.61 -7.17 -2.82
CA HIS A 104 15.93 -6.89 -1.57
C HIS A 104 14.45 -6.59 -1.77
N THR A 105 14.03 -5.98 -2.89
CA THR A 105 12.61 -5.72 -3.17
C THR A 105 11.85 -7.02 -3.43
N LEU A 106 12.48 -7.99 -4.12
CA LEU A 106 11.92 -9.32 -4.35
C LEU A 106 11.72 -10.09 -3.03
N ILE A 107 12.77 -10.15 -2.20
CA ILE A 107 12.72 -10.86 -0.90
C ILE A 107 11.69 -10.21 0.02
N SER A 108 11.67 -8.88 0.07
CA SER A 108 10.70 -8.10 0.84
C SER A 108 9.26 -8.37 0.38
N GLY A 109 9.04 -8.38 -0.94
CA GLY A 109 7.77 -8.76 -1.54
C GLY A 109 7.35 -10.15 -1.10
N LEU A 110 8.26 -11.14 -1.14
CA LEU A 110 7.98 -12.52 -0.73
C LEU A 110 7.53 -12.61 0.74
N ILE A 111 8.28 -11.99 1.66
CA ILE A 111 7.93 -11.96 3.08
C ILE A 111 6.58 -11.28 3.29
N PHE A 112 6.36 -10.13 2.64
CA PHE A 112 5.10 -9.40 2.71
C PHE A 112 3.93 -10.22 2.17
N GLY A 113 4.12 -10.94 1.06
CA GLY A 113 3.12 -11.79 0.42
C GLY A 113 2.65 -12.92 1.31
N VAL A 114 3.58 -13.58 2.01
CA VAL A 114 3.26 -14.61 3.02
C VAL A 114 2.45 -13.97 4.16
N GLY A 115 2.93 -12.84 4.71
CA GLY A 115 2.26 -12.14 5.80
C GLY A 115 0.82 -11.72 5.46
N MET A 116 0.62 -11.22 4.25
CA MET A 116 -0.67 -10.80 3.71
C MET A 116 -1.71 -11.93 3.64
N VAL A 117 -1.28 -13.17 3.35
CA VAL A 117 -2.18 -14.32 3.31
C VAL A 117 -2.52 -14.79 4.73
N LEU A 118 -1.53 -14.85 5.63
CA LEU A 118 -1.73 -15.27 7.02
C LEU A 118 -2.64 -14.31 7.79
N SER A 119 -2.48 -12.99 7.59
CA SER A 119 -3.36 -11.99 8.21
C SER A 119 -4.78 -11.95 7.60
N GLY A 120 -4.97 -12.57 6.43
CA GLY A 120 -6.20 -12.47 5.64
C GLY A 120 -6.47 -11.06 5.10
N GLY A 121 -5.47 -10.19 5.03
CA GLY A 121 -5.62 -8.81 4.55
C GLY A 121 -4.28 -8.16 4.18
N CYS A 122 -4.26 -7.40 3.08
CA CYS A 122 -3.12 -6.52 2.77
C CYS A 122 -3.17 -5.26 3.65
N ALA A 123 -2.22 -4.33 3.52
CA ALA A 123 -2.20 -3.12 4.34
C ALA A 123 -3.50 -2.30 4.21
N SER A 124 -3.88 -1.89 2.98
CA SER A 124 -5.17 -1.25 2.70
C SER A 124 -6.37 -2.14 3.04
N GLY A 125 -6.21 -3.45 2.80
CA GLY A 125 -7.22 -4.46 3.09
C GLY A 125 -7.58 -4.54 4.57
N SER A 126 -6.58 -4.40 5.43
CA SER A 126 -6.74 -4.48 6.87
C SER A 126 -7.44 -3.22 7.37
N LEU A 127 -7.05 -2.02 6.88
CA LEU A 127 -7.70 -0.76 7.24
C LEU A 127 -9.19 -0.74 6.90
N TYR A 128 -9.58 -1.06 5.66
CA TYR A 128 -11.01 -1.00 5.32
C TYR A 128 -11.81 -2.08 6.05
N LYS A 129 -11.24 -3.28 6.28
CA LYS A 129 -11.89 -4.37 7.03
C LYS A 129 -12.08 -4.03 8.52
N ILE A 130 -11.20 -3.20 9.10
CA ILE A 130 -11.42 -2.62 10.42
C ILE A 130 -12.67 -1.75 10.40
N GLY A 131 -12.85 -0.94 9.34
CA GLY A 131 -14.07 -0.19 9.09
C GLY A 131 -15.32 -1.07 8.98
N GLU A 132 -15.20 -2.32 8.52
CA GLU A 132 -16.30 -3.29 8.49
C GLU A 132 -16.59 -3.95 9.86
N GLY A 133 -15.71 -3.77 10.84
CA GLY A 133 -15.78 -4.38 12.17
C GLY A 133 -14.97 -5.68 12.32
N ASN A 134 -14.02 -5.96 11.43
CA ASN A 134 -13.18 -7.16 11.51
C ASN A 134 -12.04 -7.00 12.54
N GLY A 135 -12.15 -7.69 13.68
CA GLY A 135 -11.14 -7.63 14.72
C GLY A 135 -9.83 -8.38 14.41
N THR A 136 -9.82 -9.37 13.51
CA THR A 136 -8.56 -9.99 13.04
C THR A 136 -7.72 -8.97 12.27
N SER A 137 -8.36 -8.21 11.38
CA SER A 137 -7.71 -7.13 10.63
C SER A 137 -7.23 -6.00 11.55
N PHE A 138 -7.97 -5.72 12.63
CA PHE A 138 -7.53 -4.78 13.66
C PHE A 138 -6.24 -5.24 14.33
N LEU A 139 -6.17 -6.50 14.78
CA LEU A 139 -4.95 -7.04 15.38
C LEU A 139 -3.78 -7.04 14.39
N ALA A 140 -4.03 -7.48 13.15
CA ALA A 140 -3.01 -7.53 12.11
C ALA A 140 -2.46 -6.14 11.77
N ALA A 141 -3.30 -5.11 11.65
CA ALA A 141 -2.87 -3.76 11.33
C ALA A 141 -2.20 -3.07 12.52
N PHE A 142 -2.88 -2.99 13.66
CA PHE A 142 -2.39 -2.18 14.79
C PHE A 142 -1.27 -2.87 15.56
N PHE A 143 -1.46 -4.13 15.97
CA PHE A 143 -0.46 -4.83 16.79
C PHE A 143 0.60 -5.54 15.94
N GLY A 144 0.22 -6.06 14.77
CA GLY A 144 1.17 -6.71 13.87
C GLY A 144 1.97 -5.71 13.03
N LEU A 145 1.29 -4.96 12.16
CA LEU A 145 1.92 -4.10 11.17
C LEU A 145 2.52 -2.83 11.79
N CYS A 146 1.77 -2.05 12.58
CA CYS A 146 2.27 -0.78 13.16
C CYS A 146 3.40 -1.02 14.15
N ILE A 147 3.19 -1.87 15.16
CA ILE A 147 4.21 -2.16 16.17
C ILE A 147 5.35 -2.98 15.56
N GLY A 148 5.05 -4.04 14.80
CA GLY A 148 6.09 -4.92 14.25
C GLY A 148 7.08 -4.18 13.34
N GLN A 149 6.62 -3.25 12.51
CA GLN A 149 7.54 -2.46 11.69
C GLN A 149 8.32 -1.42 12.50
N ALA A 150 7.70 -0.81 13.54
CA ALA A 150 8.36 0.17 14.40
C ALA A 150 9.49 -0.49 15.21
N VAL A 151 9.23 -1.70 15.74
CA VAL A 151 10.25 -2.53 16.37
C VAL A 151 11.33 -2.91 15.37
N PHE A 152 10.96 -3.36 14.17
CA PHE A 152 11.92 -3.79 13.14
C PHE A 152 12.95 -2.70 12.77
N VAL A 153 12.53 -1.44 12.70
CA VAL A 153 13.44 -0.32 12.38
C VAL A 153 14.29 0.15 13.57
N ASN A 154 14.06 -0.37 14.77
CA ASN A 154 14.79 0.01 15.98
C ASN A 154 15.69 -1.12 16.53
N VAL A 155 15.38 -2.38 16.22
CA VAL A 155 16.11 -3.54 16.78
C VAL A 155 17.54 -3.68 16.23
N LYS A 156 18.44 -4.11 17.13
CA LYS A 156 19.84 -4.50 16.84
C LYS A 156 20.02 -6.00 16.58
N TRP A 157 18.92 -6.77 16.64
CA TRP A 157 18.99 -8.23 16.63
C TRP A 157 19.50 -8.81 15.31
N PHE A 158 19.33 -8.10 14.18
CA PHE A 158 19.76 -8.58 12.87
C PHE A 158 21.18 -8.17 12.49
N ASN A 159 21.96 -7.58 13.42
CA ASN A 159 23.34 -7.17 13.15
C ASN A 159 24.23 -8.33 12.67
N PHE A 160 23.98 -9.56 13.12
CA PHE A 160 24.74 -10.74 12.68
C PHE A 160 24.52 -11.10 11.20
N LEU A 161 23.43 -10.62 10.58
CA LEU A 161 23.13 -10.84 9.16
C LEU A 161 23.77 -9.76 8.27
N ILE A 162 24.34 -8.71 8.85
CA ILE A 162 24.82 -7.54 8.11
C ILE A 162 26.31 -7.72 7.80
N PRO A 163 26.72 -7.71 6.53
CA PRO A 163 28.14 -7.78 6.17
C PRO A 163 28.91 -6.55 6.67
N GLN A 164 30.17 -6.74 7.08
CA GLN A 164 31.04 -5.65 7.54
C GLN A 164 31.13 -4.49 6.53
N LYS A 165 31.14 -4.82 5.22
CA LYS A 165 31.13 -3.82 4.13
C LYS A 165 29.96 -2.83 4.21
N TRP A 166 28.80 -3.25 4.73
CA TRP A 166 27.64 -2.37 4.88
C TRP A 166 27.78 -1.47 6.10
N PHE A 167 28.40 -1.94 7.18
CA PHE A 167 28.74 -1.09 8.32
C PHE A 167 29.67 0.03 7.90
N ASP A 168 30.79 -0.30 7.25
CA ASP A 168 31.79 0.68 6.85
C ASP A 168 31.17 1.72 5.89
N ALA A 169 30.36 1.26 4.93
CA ALA A 169 29.63 2.13 4.01
C ALA A 169 28.57 3.00 4.72
N ALA A 170 27.90 2.48 5.75
CA ALA A 170 26.89 3.21 6.51
C ALA A 170 27.50 4.40 7.25
N VAL A 171 28.68 4.22 7.87
CA VAL A 171 29.41 5.30 8.56
C VAL A 171 29.75 6.43 7.58
N VAL A 172 30.36 6.08 6.44
CA VAL A 172 30.78 7.08 5.43
C VAL A 172 29.57 7.82 4.86
N LYS A 173 28.50 7.11 4.51
CA LYS A 173 27.29 7.71 3.90
C LYS A 173 26.45 8.50 4.90
N ALA A 174 26.44 8.11 6.17
CA ALA A 174 25.78 8.88 7.24
C ALA A 174 26.52 10.20 7.47
N ALA A 175 27.85 10.15 7.58
CA ALA A 175 28.68 11.34 7.71
C ALA A 175 28.52 12.30 6.51
N ALA A 176 28.49 11.76 5.28
CA ALA A 176 28.28 12.56 4.06
C ALA A 176 26.88 13.20 3.94
N ARG A 177 25.95 12.87 4.84
CA ARG A 177 24.57 13.39 4.86
C ARG A 177 24.23 14.16 6.14
N ASP A 178 25.26 14.53 6.90
CA ASP A 178 25.18 15.22 8.19
C ASP A 178 24.30 14.48 9.21
N ILE A 179 24.37 13.15 9.21
CA ILE A 179 23.59 12.31 10.12
C ILE A 179 24.47 11.94 11.33
N PRO A 180 24.06 12.29 12.57
CA PRO A 180 24.78 11.90 13.76
C PRO A 180 24.90 10.38 13.87
N MET A 181 26.10 9.87 14.16
CA MET A 181 26.33 8.42 14.31
C MET A 181 25.53 7.81 15.47
N GLU A 182 25.17 8.61 16.46
CA GLU A 182 24.25 8.24 17.56
C GLU A 182 22.85 7.84 17.06
N LYS A 183 22.48 8.20 15.83
CA LYS A 183 21.21 7.84 15.21
C LYS A 183 21.31 6.66 14.25
N VAL A 184 22.50 6.12 14.03
CA VAL A 184 22.74 4.93 13.20
C VAL A 184 22.93 3.73 14.13
N THR A 185 21.86 3.29 14.79
CA THR A 185 21.98 2.32 15.88
C THR A 185 21.41 0.94 15.56
N SER A 186 20.40 0.87 14.70
CA SER A 186 19.67 -0.36 14.44
C SER A 186 20.26 -1.15 13.28
N SER A 187 19.92 -2.43 13.22
CA SER A 187 20.26 -3.30 12.09
C SER A 187 19.68 -2.74 10.79
N PHE A 188 18.47 -2.18 10.87
CA PHE A 188 17.82 -1.57 9.71
C PHE A 188 18.54 -0.30 9.25
N ASP A 189 19.09 0.51 10.16
CA ASP A 189 19.85 1.71 9.82
C ASP A 189 21.12 1.37 9.03
N MET A 190 21.84 0.33 9.47
CA MET A 190 23.05 -0.16 8.80
C MET A 190 22.72 -0.72 7.40
N TYR A 191 21.62 -1.45 7.27
CA TYR A 191 21.11 -1.90 5.97
C TYR A 191 20.70 -0.71 5.07
N LEU A 192 19.94 0.25 5.60
CA LEU A 192 19.43 1.39 4.86
C LEU A 192 20.58 2.30 4.39
N ALA A 193 21.49 2.65 5.30
CA ALA A 193 22.60 3.53 5.00
C ALA A 193 23.71 2.82 4.21
N GLY A 194 24.07 1.60 4.60
CA GLY A 194 25.18 0.86 3.99
C GLY A 194 24.85 0.34 2.60
N TYR A 195 23.69 -0.32 2.46
CA TYR A 195 23.32 -1.05 1.24
C TYR A 195 22.35 -0.28 0.34
N ILE A 196 21.32 0.35 0.91
CA ILE A 196 20.24 0.95 0.11
C ILE A 196 20.62 2.33 -0.41
N TRP A 197 21.22 3.18 0.40
CA TRP A 197 21.70 4.48 -0.06
C TRP A 197 22.81 4.30 -1.09
N GLY A 198 22.61 4.81 -2.30
CA GLY A 198 23.55 4.66 -3.43
C GLY A 198 23.21 3.54 -4.40
N ARG A 199 22.14 2.77 -4.16
CA ARG A 199 21.56 1.90 -5.20
C ARG A 199 20.85 2.76 -6.24
N PRO A 200 20.87 2.36 -7.53
CA PRO A 200 20.21 3.10 -8.58
C PRO A 200 18.69 3.11 -8.34
N THR A 201 18.09 4.29 -8.43
CA THR A 201 16.65 4.47 -8.57
C THR A 201 16.36 4.63 -10.05
N VAL A 202 15.38 3.90 -10.57
CA VAL A 202 15.08 3.91 -12.00
C VAL A 202 13.65 4.38 -12.19
N GLN A 203 13.50 5.44 -12.98
CA GLN A 203 12.24 5.81 -13.60
C GLN A 203 12.49 5.83 -15.10
N LEU A 204 11.73 5.06 -15.88
CA LEU A 204 12.07 4.81 -17.29
C LEU A 204 12.16 6.12 -18.09
N SER A 205 11.26 7.07 -17.88
CA SER A 205 11.28 8.38 -18.52
C SER A 205 12.52 9.23 -18.22
N HIS A 206 13.22 8.98 -17.11
CA HIS A 206 14.42 9.71 -16.71
C HIS A 206 15.72 9.02 -17.14
N THR A 207 15.64 7.86 -17.79
CA THR A 207 16.82 7.18 -18.34
C THR A 207 17.35 7.92 -19.58
N GLU A 208 18.67 7.85 -19.80
CA GLU A 208 19.31 8.47 -20.98
C GLU A 208 18.70 7.97 -22.29
N VAL A 209 18.41 6.66 -22.36
CA VAL A 209 17.78 6.01 -23.52
C VAL A 209 16.41 6.62 -23.82
N ALA A 210 15.57 6.80 -22.79
CA ALA A 210 14.25 7.37 -22.98
C ALA A 210 14.31 8.85 -23.35
N GLN A 211 15.24 9.62 -22.75
CA GLN A 211 15.41 11.04 -23.07
C GLN A 211 15.89 11.26 -24.51
N GLN A 212 16.75 10.38 -25.03
CA GLN A 212 17.22 10.43 -26.41
C GLN A 212 16.17 9.96 -27.42
N ALA A 213 15.45 8.87 -27.11
CA ALA A 213 14.47 8.27 -28.02
C ALA A 213 13.11 9.01 -28.04
N LEU A 214 12.72 9.67 -26.96
CA LEU A 214 11.39 10.25 -26.76
C LEU A 214 11.49 11.69 -26.23
N PRO A 215 11.49 12.70 -27.10
CA PRO A 215 11.63 14.09 -26.68
C PRO A 215 10.37 14.63 -25.97
N GLY A 216 10.58 15.53 -25.02
CA GLY A 216 9.52 16.27 -24.34
C GLY A 216 8.63 15.42 -23.44
N VAL A 217 7.32 15.70 -23.44
CA VAL A 217 6.34 15.02 -22.58
C VAL A 217 6.04 13.57 -23.00
N SER A 218 6.37 13.21 -24.24
CA SER A 218 6.09 11.87 -24.79
C SER A 218 6.77 10.75 -24.01
N ARG A 219 7.92 11.02 -23.39
CA ARG A 219 8.65 10.07 -22.53
C ARG A 219 7.81 9.52 -21.38
N TYR A 220 6.94 10.33 -20.78
CA TYR A 220 6.10 9.89 -19.67
C TYR A 220 4.98 8.95 -20.14
N PHE A 221 4.38 9.26 -21.30
CA PHE A 221 3.31 8.42 -21.87
C PHE A 221 3.86 7.12 -22.44
N VAL A 222 5.02 7.14 -23.10
CA VAL A 222 5.57 5.94 -23.73
C VAL A 222 6.38 5.10 -22.74
N ALA A 223 7.36 5.68 -22.04
CA ALA A 223 8.24 4.93 -21.16
C ALA A 223 7.52 4.52 -19.86
N ASP A 224 6.97 5.49 -19.12
CA ASP A 224 6.38 5.21 -17.80
C ASP A 224 5.00 4.54 -17.92
N MET A 225 4.11 5.08 -18.75
CA MET A 225 2.75 4.53 -18.88
C MET A 225 2.70 3.28 -19.77
N LEU A 226 3.13 3.34 -21.04
CA LEU A 226 2.96 2.20 -21.95
C LEU A 226 3.92 1.04 -21.63
N ILE A 227 5.23 1.30 -21.60
CA ILE A 227 6.26 0.27 -21.47
C ILE A 227 6.30 -0.29 -20.04
N ASN A 228 6.33 0.57 -19.02
CA ASN A 228 6.42 0.07 -17.64
C ASN A 228 5.09 -0.48 -17.12
N ALA A 229 3.95 0.19 -17.36
CA ALA A 229 2.69 -0.17 -16.70
C ALA A 229 1.72 -0.95 -17.60
N MET A 230 1.28 -0.37 -18.71
CA MET A 230 0.16 -0.89 -19.49
C MET A 230 0.46 -2.21 -20.21
N ILE A 231 1.62 -2.31 -20.88
CA ILE A 231 1.99 -3.54 -21.61
C ILE A 231 2.15 -4.72 -20.64
N PRO A 232 2.93 -4.63 -19.55
CA PRO A 232 3.06 -5.75 -18.61
C PRO A 232 1.73 -6.10 -17.92
N ALA A 233 0.91 -5.10 -17.57
CA ALA A 233 -0.42 -5.35 -17.00
C ALA A 233 -1.36 -6.07 -17.99
N ALA A 234 -1.35 -5.67 -19.27
CA ALA A 234 -2.14 -6.32 -20.32
C ALA A 234 -1.65 -7.75 -20.58
N LEU A 235 -0.33 -7.98 -20.60
CA LEU A 235 0.25 -9.32 -20.71
C LEU A 235 -0.17 -10.20 -19.53
N LEU A 236 -0.16 -9.68 -18.30
CA LEU A 236 -0.65 -10.40 -17.13
C LEU A 236 -2.14 -10.75 -17.23
N LEU A 237 -2.97 -9.85 -17.77
CA LEU A 237 -4.39 -10.16 -18.03
C LEU A 237 -4.52 -11.32 -19.03
N ILE A 238 -3.70 -11.35 -20.09
CA ILE A 238 -3.70 -12.43 -21.08
C ILE A 238 -3.27 -13.75 -20.42
N VAL A 239 -2.21 -13.73 -19.60
CA VAL A 239 -1.74 -14.92 -18.85
C VAL A 239 -2.83 -15.41 -17.90
N ILE A 240 -3.49 -14.51 -17.18
CA ILE A 240 -4.57 -14.86 -16.26
C ILE A 240 -5.75 -15.51 -17.02
N TYR A 241 -6.11 -14.95 -18.17
CA TYR A 241 -7.13 -15.55 -19.02
C TYR A 241 -6.73 -16.95 -19.49
N ALA A 242 -5.50 -17.10 -20.00
CA ALA A 242 -4.99 -18.35 -20.56
C ALA A 242 -4.96 -19.50 -19.54
N VAL A 243 -4.52 -19.22 -18.31
CA VAL A 243 -4.34 -20.24 -17.26
C VAL A 243 -5.65 -20.57 -16.55
N TRP A 244 -6.44 -19.57 -16.14
CA TRP A 244 -7.59 -19.82 -15.25
C TRP A 244 -8.95 -19.86 -15.94
N MET A 245 -9.16 -19.14 -17.05
CA MET A 245 -10.51 -19.03 -17.63
C MET A 245 -10.66 -19.67 -19.01
N ARG A 246 -9.62 -19.68 -19.84
CA ARG A 246 -9.71 -20.03 -21.27
C ARG A 246 -10.37 -21.39 -21.50
N LYS A 247 -9.89 -22.44 -20.81
CA LYS A 247 -10.40 -23.81 -20.96
C LYS A 247 -11.91 -23.90 -20.71
N GLY A 248 -12.41 -23.28 -19.64
CA GLY A 248 -13.83 -23.28 -19.29
C GLY A 248 -14.67 -22.43 -20.24
N PHE A 249 -14.16 -21.26 -20.63
CA PHE A 249 -14.86 -20.31 -21.48
C PHE A 249 -14.99 -20.82 -22.93
N ILE A 250 -13.89 -21.28 -23.53
CA ILE A 250 -13.88 -21.83 -24.89
C ILE A 250 -14.76 -23.07 -24.99
N LYS A 251 -14.76 -23.96 -23.99
CA LYS A 251 -15.65 -25.14 -23.98
C LYS A 251 -17.12 -24.73 -24.01
N LYS A 252 -17.52 -23.73 -23.22
CA LYS A 252 -18.91 -23.20 -23.23
C LYS A 252 -19.25 -22.57 -24.58
N ARG A 253 -18.31 -21.84 -25.18
CA ARG A 253 -18.53 -21.11 -26.44
C ARG A 253 -18.58 -22.03 -27.65
N ALA A 254 -17.72 -23.04 -27.70
CA ALA A 254 -17.76 -24.10 -28.71
C ALA A 254 -19.09 -24.86 -28.65
N LYS A 255 -19.60 -25.15 -27.45
CA LYS A 255 -20.93 -25.76 -27.26
C LYS A 255 -22.07 -24.85 -27.75
N ALA A 256 -21.97 -23.54 -27.53
CA ALA A 256 -22.98 -22.58 -27.96
C ALA A 256 -22.96 -22.31 -29.48
N LYS A 257 -21.79 -22.34 -30.12
CA LYS A 257 -21.62 -22.12 -31.56
C LYS A 257 -21.75 -23.39 -32.41
N GLY A 258 -21.67 -24.57 -31.80
CA GLY A 258 -21.72 -25.85 -32.52
C GLY A 258 -20.51 -26.10 -33.44
N GLY A 259 -19.36 -25.47 -33.19
CA GLY A 259 -18.20 -25.52 -34.11
C GLY A 259 -16.90 -24.94 -33.54
N ALA A 260 -15.90 -24.77 -34.41
CA ALA A 260 -14.56 -24.32 -34.07
C ALA A 260 -14.55 -22.88 -33.52
N THR A 261 -13.75 -22.65 -32.48
CA THR A 261 -13.53 -21.32 -31.87
C THR A 261 -12.25 -20.70 -32.42
N GLY A 262 -12.28 -19.40 -32.71
CA GLY A 262 -11.14 -18.66 -33.27
C GLY A 262 -10.58 -17.59 -32.33
N PHE A 263 -9.60 -16.81 -32.81
CA PHE A 263 -8.95 -15.74 -32.04
C PHE A 263 -9.93 -14.66 -31.52
N GLY A 264 -10.96 -14.33 -32.29
CA GLY A 264 -12.02 -13.41 -31.85
C GLY A 264 -12.80 -13.92 -30.63
N ASP A 265 -12.90 -15.24 -30.45
CA ASP A 265 -13.55 -15.84 -29.28
C ASP A 265 -12.67 -15.74 -28.02
N ASP A 266 -11.35 -15.82 -28.17
CA ASP A 266 -10.39 -15.57 -27.09
C ASP A 266 -10.43 -14.08 -26.67
N ILE A 267 -10.44 -13.13 -27.61
CA ILE A 267 -10.59 -11.69 -27.31
C ILE A 267 -11.89 -11.42 -26.53
N ALA A 268 -13.01 -11.96 -27.01
CA ALA A 268 -14.26 -11.76 -26.31
C ALA A 268 -14.32 -12.53 -24.96
N GLY A 269 -13.48 -13.54 -24.75
CA GLY A 269 -13.25 -14.16 -23.46
C GLY A 269 -12.49 -13.26 -22.48
N ILE A 270 -11.44 -12.59 -22.96
CA ILE A 270 -10.71 -11.57 -22.19
C ILE A 270 -11.65 -10.41 -21.84
N TRP A 271 -12.44 -9.94 -22.81
CA TRP A 271 -13.44 -8.90 -22.55
C TRP A 271 -14.49 -9.34 -21.53
N SER A 272 -14.97 -10.59 -21.64
CA SER A 272 -15.88 -11.17 -20.65
C SER A 272 -15.25 -11.24 -19.26
N MET A 273 -13.95 -11.51 -19.17
CA MET A 273 -13.21 -11.49 -17.90
C MET A 273 -13.21 -10.12 -17.25
N ILE A 274 -12.91 -9.08 -18.03
CA ILE A 274 -12.82 -7.68 -17.57
C ILE A 274 -14.20 -7.18 -17.15
N THR A 275 -15.24 -7.53 -17.91
CA THR A 275 -16.62 -7.07 -17.68
C THR A 275 -17.39 -7.89 -16.65
N ALA A 276 -16.94 -9.11 -16.32
CA ALA A 276 -17.56 -9.96 -15.29
C ALA A 276 -17.55 -9.32 -13.89
N SER A 277 -16.68 -8.33 -13.66
CA SER A 277 -16.55 -7.63 -12.38
C SER A 277 -16.89 -6.15 -12.46
N LYS A 278 -18.06 -5.80 -13.03
CA LYS A 278 -18.49 -4.39 -13.17
C LYS A 278 -18.21 -3.53 -11.93
N ARG A 279 -18.54 -4.03 -10.73
CA ARG A 279 -18.32 -3.34 -9.45
C ARG A 279 -16.83 -3.05 -9.18
N THR A 280 -15.98 -4.06 -9.22
CA THR A 280 -14.55 -3.92 -8.89
C THR A 280 -13.78 -3.19 -9.99
N THR A 281 -14.11 -3.44 -11.26
CA THR A 281 -13.52 -2.73 -12.39
C THR A 281 -13.86 -1.24 -12.34
N LEU A 282 -15.13 -0.88 -12.09
CA LEU A 282 -15.56 0.52 -11.92
C LEU A 282 -14.82 1.18 -10.75
N MET A 283 -14.76 0.52 -9.59
CA MET A 283 -14.02 1.06 -8.45
C MET A 283 -12.53 1.19 -8.74
N GLY A 284 -11.94 0.28 -9.51
CA GLY A 284 -10.54 0.38 -9.92
C GLY A 284 -10.26 1.65 -10.73
N VAL A 285 -11.14 1.98 -11.69
CA VAL A 285 -11.06 3.22 -12.47
C VAL A 285 -11.19 4.45 -11.56
N ILE A 286 -12.19 4.46 -10.68
CA ILE A 286 -12.44 5.59 -9.77
C ILE A 286 -11.27 5.78 -8.79
N ILE A 287 -10.72 4.71 -8.22
CA ILE A 287 -9.55 4.76 -7.33
C ILE A 287 -8.36 5.38 -8.07
N GLY A 288 -8.12 5.01 -9.33
CA GLY A 288 -7.08 5.61 -10.15
C GLY A 288 -7.26 7.12 -10.31
N ILE A 289 -8.48 7.56 -10.66
CA ILE A 289 -8.84 8.99 -10.78
C ILE A 289 -8.64 9.73 -9.45
N THR A 290 -9.14 9.17 -8.35
CA THR A 290 -9.02 9.76 -7.02
C THR A 290 -7.56 9.82 -6.56
N ALA A 291 -6.73 8.83 -6.90
CA ALA A 291 -5.28 8.87 -6.65
C ALA A 291 -4.55 9.96 -7.41
N GLY A 292 -4.93 10.21 -8.67
CA GLY A 292 -4.39 11.35 -9.41
C GLY A 292 -4.82 12.71 -8.85
N LEU A 293 -6.11 12.85 -8.53
CA LEU A 293 -6.65 14.07 -7.91
C LEU A 293 -6.01 14.33 -6.54
N HIS A 294 -5.78 13.28 -5.76
CA HIS A 294 -5.08 13.38 -4.48
C HIS A 294 -3.68 13.98 -4.69
N ILE A 295 -2.88 13.43 -5.60
CA ILE A 295 -1.55 13.96 -5.91
C ILE A 295 -1.59 15.42 -6.35
N LEU A 296 -2.52 15.75 -7.24
CA LEU A 296 -2.70 17.12 -7.74
C LEU A 296 -3.01 18.10 -6.60
N VAL A 297 -3.93 17.74 -5.69
CA VAL A 297 -4.30 18.56 -4.54
C VAL A 297 -3.14 18.70 -3.56
N MET A 298 -2.44 17.60 -3.23
CA MET A 298 -1.29 17.65 -2.32
C MET A 298 -0.17 18.53 -2.88
N LYS A 299 0.15 18.38 -4.17
CA LYS A 299 1.14 19.22 -4.84
C LYS A 299 0.70 20.69 -4.89
N GLY A 300 -0.57 20.94 -5.19
CA GLY A 300 -1.15 22.29 -5.15
C GLY A 300 -1.04 22.93 -3.76
N MET A 301 -1.23 22.17 -2.69
CA MET A 301 -1.03 22.66 -1.33
C MET A 301 0.45 22.91 -1.00
N GLN A 302 1.37 22.05 -1.46
CA GLN A 302 2.81 22.29 -1.33
C GLN A 302 3.22 23.61 -1.98
N ILE A 303 2.72 23.89 -3.20
CA ILE A 303 2.95 25.15 -3.91
C ILE A 303 2.32 26.32 -3.15
N LYS A 304 1.05 26.20 -2.74
CA LYS A 304 0.31 27.27 -2.05
C LYS A 304 0.98 27.69 -0.74
N PHE A 305 1.47 26.73 0.03
CA PHE A 305 2.12 27.00 1.31
C PHE A 305 3.64 27.24 1.19
N GLY A 306 4.21 27.07 -0.01
CA GLY A 306 5.64 27.19 -0.24
C GLY A 306 6.45 26.24 0.63
N ILE A 307 6.10 24.95 0.59
CA ILE A 307 6.76 23.87 1.36
C ILE A 307 7.15 22.72 0.44
N GLY A 308 8.26 22.04 0.75
CA GLY A 308 8.62 20.77 0.14
C GLY A 308 8.08 19.56 0.91
N ASN A 309 7.87 19.71 2.22
CA ASN A 309 7.42 18.66 3.12
C ASN A 309 6.53 19.22 4.23
N PHE A 310 5.55 18.43 4.72
CA PHE A 310 4.69 18.85 5.83
C PHE A 310 5.45 19.21 7.13
N GLY A 311 6.66 18.71 7.35
CA GLY A 311 7.48 19.03 8.51
C GLY A 311 7.80 20.52 8.62
N GLU A 312 7.92 21.22 7.49
CA GLU A 312 8.08 22.67 7.48
C GLU A 312 6.85 23.39 8.05
N LEU A 313 5.64 22.88 7.82
CA LEU A 313 4.43 23.42 8.44
C LEU A 313 4.39 23.14 9.93
N LEU A 314 4.82 21.95 10.37
CA LEU A 314 4.93 21.65 11.80
C LEU A 314 5.87 22.63 12.50
N THR A 315 7.03 22.93 11.91
CA THR A 315 7.95 23.96 12.41
C THR A 315 7.30 25.34 12.45
N ARG A 316 6.61 25.76 11.37
CA ARG A 316 5.87 27.04 11.36
C ARG A 316 4.76 27.12 12.41
N MET A 317 4.22 25.98 12.84
CA MET A 317 3.21 25.87 13.91
C MET A 317 3.82 25.72 15.32
N GLY A 318 5.14 25.74 15.47
CA GLY A 318 5.83 25.58 16.75
C GLY A 318 5.86 24.13 17.25
N HIS A 319 5.90 23.17 16.33
CA HIS A 319 5.87 21.73 16.60
C HIS A 319 7.15 21.02 16.12
N ASP A 320 8.31 21.64 16.30
CA ASP A 320 9.61 21.09 15.88
C ASP A 320 9.92 19.72 16.48
N ALA A 321 9.43 19.45 17.69
CA ALA A 321 9.60 18.16 18.35
C ALA A 321 8.95 17.01 17.59
N ASP A 322 7.97 17.26 16.72
CA ASP A 322 7.30 16.22 15.93
C ASP A 322 8.15 15.81 14.70
N ASN A 323 9.09 16.66 14.28
CA ASN A 323 9.93 16.47 13.10
C ASN A 323 11.15 15.56 13.39
N GLY A 324 11.69 14.97 12.33
CA GLY A 324 13.03 14.38 12.37
C GLY A 324 14.11 15.47 12.39
N ILE A 325 15.37 15.08 12.62
CA ILE A 325 16.53 16.01 12.63
C ILE A 325 16.63 16.83 11.33
N LYS A 326 16.15 16.30 10.21
CA LYS A 326 16.12 17.01 8.92
C LYS A 326 14.96 18.00 8.77
N GLY A 327 14.16 18.22 9.82
CA GLY A 327 12.96 19.05 9.76
C GLY A 327 11.82 18.43 8.94
N THR A 328 11.89 17.13 8.68
CA THR A 328 10.94 16.41 7.81
C THR A 328 10.07 15.44 8.59
N VAL A 329 8.88 15.23 8.04
CA VAL A 329 7.94 14.19 8.45
C VAL A 329 7.55 13.33 7.26
N PHE A 330 7.13 12.08 7.50
CA PHE A 330 6.64 11.24 6.40
C PHE A 330 5.39 11.86 5.74
N ASP A 331 5.59 12.40 4.54
CA ASP A 331 4.56 13.04 3.72
C ASP A 331 4.87 12.76 2.25
N PRO A 332 4.31 11.68 1.68
CA PRO A 332 4.59 11.31 0.30
C PRO A 332 3.85 12.19 -0.71
N GLY A 333 2.78 12.90 -0.31
CA GLY A 333 1.91 13.62 -1.23
C GLY A 333 1.14 12.72 -2.19
N TYR A 334 1.01 11.43 -1.89
CA TYR A 334 0.26 10.43 -2.65
C TYR A 334 -0.25 9.30 -1.76
N TRP A 335 -1.05 8.38 -2.32
CA TRP A 335 -1.60 7.27 -1.55
C TRP A 335 -0.52 6.28 -1.10
N TYR A 336 -0.27 6.26 0.20
CA TYR A 336 0.67 5.37 0.88
C TYR A 336 0.03 4.86 2.18
N ILE A 337 0.59 3.83 2.82
CA ILE A 337 -0.02 3.20 4.00
C ILE A 337 1.02 2.90 5.07
N THR A 338 2.05 2.13 4.76
CA THR A 338 2.77 1.46 5.83
C THR A 338 3.64 2.38 6.69
N SER A 339 4.19 3.48 6.16
CA SER A 339 5.12 4.34 6.92
C SER A 339 4.42 5.15 7.99
N GLN A 340 3.22 5.65 7.73
CA GLN A 340 2.44 6.35 8.76
C GLN A 340 1.89 5.37 9.83
N GLU A 341 1.59 4.12 9.47
CA GLU A 341 1.30 3.06 10.43
C GLU A 341 2.53 2.78 11.30
N GLY A 342 3.72 2.84 10.70
CA GLY A 342 4.98 2.76 11.43
C GLY A 342 5.16 3.92 12.40
N GLN A 343 4.85 5.16 11.99
CA GLN A 343 4.88 6.33 12.89
C GLN A 343 3.89 6.19 14.04
N LEU A 344 2.68 5.67 13.80
CA LEU A 344 1.74 5.40 14.89
C LEU A 344 2.30 4.36 15.86
N GLY A 345 2.84 3.24 15.36
CA GLY A 345 3.48 2.23 16.21
C GLY A 345 4.68 2.77 16.98
N GLY A 346 5.52 3.57 16.33
CA GLY A 346 6.67 4.24 16.94
C GLY A 346 6.23 5.24 18.01
N TRP A 347 5.21 6.05 17.76
CA TRP A 347 4.67 7.00 18.74
C TRP A 347 4.11 6.27 19.97
N ILE A 348 3.37 5.16 19.78
CA ILE A 348 2.86 4.36 20.90
C ILE A 348 4.01 3.82 21.75
N LEU A 349 5.04 3.23 21.12
CA LEU A 349 6.19 2.69 21.83
C LEU A 349 7.03 3.78 22.53
N ASP A 350 7.16 4.96 21.91
CA ASP A 350 7.82 6.13 22.49
C ASP A 350 7.13 6.60 23.77
N LYS A 351 5.78 6.67 23.75
CA LYS A 351 4.98 6.98 24.94
C LYS A 351 5.04 5.90 26.02
N LEU A 352 5.32 4.65 25.65
CA LEU A 352 5.56 3.56 26.59
C LEU A 352 7.00 3.52 27.12
N GLY A 353 7.84 4.50 26.77
CA GLY A 353 9.20 4.67 27.29
C GLY A 353 10.29 4.00 26.46
N TRP A 354 9.97 3.45 25.28
CA TRP A 354 10.99 2.93 24.37
C TRP A 354 11.53 4.05 23.49
N ASN A 355 12.85 4.26 23.42
CA ASN A 355 13.41 5.32 22.58
C ASN A 355 13.31 4.97 21.09
N MET A 356 12.22 5.41 20.45
CA MET A 356 11.95 5.20 19.03
C MET A 356 12.58 6.26 18.14
N ARG A 357 13.25 7.27 18.70
CA ARG A 357 13.92 8.36 17.97
C ARG A 357 15.40 8.10 17.73
N ASP A 358 15.96 7.01 18.26
CA ASP A 358 17.37 6.61 18.07
C ASP A 358 17.55 5.69 16.86
N ASN A 359 17.04 6.10 15.70
CA ASN A 359 17.24 5.42 14.42
C ASN A 359 17.09 6.42 13.27
N ILE A 360 17.55 6.04 12.07
CA ILE A 360 17.47 6.88 10.87
C ILE A 360 16.02 7.08 10.44
N PHE A 361 15.18 6.04 10.58
CA PHE A 361 13.82 6.06 10.06
C PHE A 361 12.96 7.12 10.75
N PHE A 362 12.86 7.11 12.07
CA PHE A 362 12.07 8.06 12.86
C PHE A 362 12.87 9.28 13.29
N GLY A 363 14.08 9.09 13.81
CA GLY A 363 14.88 10.18 14.37
C GLY A 363 15.40 11.18 13.34
N VAL A 364 15.70 10.71 12.12
CA VAL A 364 16.33 11.54 11.09
C VAL A 364 15.34 11.94 10.01
N ASN A 365 14.66 10.97 9.40
CA ASN A 365 13.91 11.21 8.16
C ASN A 365 12.43 11.54 8.35
N ASN A 366 11.73 10.86 9.28
CA ASN A 366 10.26 10.91 9.31
C ASN A 366 9.65 11.55 10.55
N GLY A 367 10.41 11.77 11.62
CA GLY A 367 9.85 12.23 12.89
C GLY A 367 8.82 11.26 13.49
N LEU A 368 8.30 11.66 14.66
CA LEU A 368 7.19 10.99 15.35
C LEU A 368 6.16 12.06 15.73
N PRO A 369 5.40 12.58 14.76
CA PRO A 369 4.34 13.53 15.04
C PRO A 369 3.24 12.89 15.88
N ASP A 370 2.59 13.69 16.71
CA ASP A 370 1.40 13.20 17.40
C ASP A 370 0.34 12.75 16.38
N PRO A 371 -0.48 11.73 16.68
CA PRO A 371 -1.42 11.17 15.69
C PRO A 371 -2.42 12.19 15.14
N TRP A 372 -2.76 13.23 15.90
CA TRP A 372 -3.66 14.33 15.51
C TRP A 372 -2.98 15.37 14.62
N ARG A 373 -1.64 15.35 14.54
CA ARG A 373 -0.81 16.24 13.70
C ARG A 373 -0.08 15.48 12.59
N ASN A 374 -0.36 14.19 12.42
CA ASN A 374 0.25 13.35 11.39
C ASN A 374 -0.62 13.30 10.11
N PRO A 375 -0.19 13.94 9.00
CA PRO A 375 -1.00 14.05 7.79
C PRO A 375 -1.25 12.70 7.11
N ALA A 376 -0.23 11.89 6.95
CA ALA A 376 -0.37 10.60 6.28
C ALA A 376 -1.18 9.60 7.12
N LEU A 377 -1.15 9.70 8.46
CA LEU A 377 -1.97 8.89 9.35
C LEU A 377 -3.46 9.26 9.29
N TRP A 378 -3.77 10.54 9.07
CA TRP A 378 -5.16 10.99 8.87
C TRP A 378 -5.82 10.33 7.67
N MET A 379 -5.05 10.01 6.63
CA MET A 379 -5.54 9.20 5.52
C MET A 379 -5.93 7.78 5.96
N SER A 380 -5.14 7.13 6.82
CA SER A 380 -5.46 5.80 7.34
C SER A 380 -6.74 5.82 8.20
N PHE A 381 -6.95 6.84 9.02
CA PHE A 381 -8.21 7.05 9.73
C PHE A 381 -9.37 7.32 8.77
N GLY A 382 -9.15 8.16 7.76
CA GLY A 382 -10.11 8.39 6.68
C GLY A 382 -10.55 7.08 6.03
N ILE A 383 -9.61 6.20 5.68
CA ILE A 383 -9.91 4.89 5.08
C ILE A 383 -10.81 4.05 5.99
N ILE A 384 -10.52 4.00 7.30
CA ILE A 384 -11.32 3.25 8.26
C ILE A 384 -12.74 3.82 8.35
N PHE A 385 -12.89 5.14 8.50
CA PHE A 385 -14.20 5.78 8.65
C PHE A 385 -15.01 5.75 7.35
N GLY A 386 -14.38 5.97 6.20
CA GLY A 386 -15.03 5.85 4.90
C GLY A 386 -15.52 4.44 4.62
N ALA A 387 -14.71 3.44 4.96
CA ALA A 387 -15.13 2.04 4.88
C ALA A 387 -16.27 1.73 5.85
N MET A 388 -16.24 2.28 7.06
CA MET A 388 -17.31 2.13 8.04
C MET A 388 -18.63 2.72 7.56
N VAL A 389 -18.61 3.92 6.99
CA VAL A 389 -19.77 4.56 6.37
C VAL A 389 -20.33 3.68 5.26
N MET A 390 -19.47 3.22 4.33
CA MET A 390 -19.93 2.39 3.21
C MET A 390 -20.46 1.02 3.66
N ALA A 391 -19.81 0.40 4.64
CA ALA A 391 -20.26 -0.87 5.21
C ALA A 391 -21.61 -0.73 5.93
N ARG A 392 -21.86 0.39 6.61
CA ARG A 392 -23.16 0.69 7.23
C ARG A 392 -24.24 0.92 6.17
N LEU A 393 -23.95 1.72 5.15
CA LEU A 393 -24.90 1.99 4.05
C LEU A 393 -25.28 0.70 3.28
N ASN A 394 -24.36 -0.26 3.16
CA ASN A 394 -24.63 -1.56 2.55
C ASN A 394 -25.18 -2.62 3.53
N ASN A 395 -25.39 -2.28 4.81
CA ASN A 395 -25.76 -3.22 5.88
C ASN A 395 -24.79 -4.40 6.05
N GLU A 396 -23.51 -4.20 5.72
CA GLU A 396 -22.44 -5.20 5.81
C GLU A 396 -21.58 -5.04 7.08
N PHE A 397 -21.77 -3.95 7.83
CA PHE A 397 -21.04 -3.72 9.08
C PHE A 397 -21.39 -4.76 10.15
N LYS A 398 -20.39 -5.50 10.63
CA LYS A 398 -20.57 -6.44 11.74
C LYS A 398 -19.29 -6.56 12.55
N PHE A 399 -19.36 -6.12 13.81
CA PHE A 399 -18.26 -6.28 14.74
C PHE A 399 -18.03 -7.76 15.05
N LYS A 400 -16.82 -8.25 14.77
CA LYS A 400 -16.40 -9.63 14.98
C LYS A 400 -15.04 -9.64 15.66
N LEU A 401 -15.01 -10.08 16.92
CA LEU A 401 -13.76 -10.33 17.63
C LEU A 401 -13.12 -11.64 17.15
N PRO A 402 -11.80 -11.64 16.91
CA PRO A 402 -11.07 -12.87 16.59
C PRO A 402 -11.03 -13.78 17.82
N LYS A 403 -11.06 -15.09 17.59
CA LYS A 403 -10.93 -16.11 18.64
C LYS A 403 -9.87 -17.13 18.24
N GLY A 404 -9.13 -17.61 19.24
CA GLY A 404 -8.15 -18.69 19.09
C GLY A 404 -7.07 -18.37 18.05
N GLU A 405 -6.86 -19.29 17.11
CA GLU A 405 -5.79 -19.24 16.10
C GLU A 405 -5.82 -17.98 15.22
N LEU A 406 -7.00 -17.38 14.98
CA LEU A 406 -7.11 -16.15 14.18
C LEU A 406 -6.32 -14.98 14.79
N ILE A 407 -6.14 -14.96 16.11
CA ILE A 407 -5.31 -13.96 16.80
C ILE A 407 -3.85 -14.17 16.41
N ALA A 408 -3.35 -15.41 16.53
CA ALA A 408 -1.97 -15.75 16.18
C ALA A 408 -1.68 -15.47 14.70
N TRP A 409 -2.56 -15.90 13.80
CA TRP A 409 -2.42 -15.65 12.36
C TRP A 409 -2.47 -14.15 12.01
N GLY A 410 -3.37 -13.40 12.64
CA GLY A 410 -3.45 -11.95 12.47
C GLY A 410 -2.16 -11.25 12.89
N LEU A 411 -1.65 -11.55 14.08
CA LEU A 411 -0.42 -10.94 14.61
C LEU A 411 0.81 -11.34 13.79
N MET A 412 1.02 -12.63 13.55
CA MET A 412 2.14 -13.14 12.75
C MET A 412 2.13 -12.57 11.34
N GLY A 413 0.96 -12.57 10.69
CA GLY A 413 0.81 -12.00 9.35
C GLY A 413 1.10 -10.50 9.32
N GLY A 414 0.61 -9.76 10.32
CA GLY A 414 0.90 -8.33 10.48
C GLY A 414 2.38 -8.03 10.69
N ILE A 415 3.08 -8.78 11.54
CA ILE A 415 4.53 -8.63 11.76
C ILE A 415 5.29 -8.89 10.46
N LEU A 416 4.97 -9.97 9.74
CA LEU A 416 5.60 -10.28 8.45
C LEU A 416 5.34 -9.21 7.40
N MET A 417 4.13 -8.63 7.34
CA MET A 417 3.87 -7.47 6.48
C MET A 417 4.69 -6.25 6.91
N GLY A 418 4.86 -6.02 8.21
CA GLY A 418 5.70 -4.94 8.75
C GLY A 418 7.15 -5.08 8.31
N VAL A 419 7.76 -6.22 8.62
CA VAL A 419 9.14 -6.59 8.24
C VAL A 419 9.32 -6.57 6.72
N GLY A 420 8.36 -7.12 5.95
CA GLY A 420 8.42 -7.11 4.49
C GLY A 420 8.26 -5.73 3.86
N SER A 421 7.58 -4.79 4.53
CA SER A 421 7.35 -3.45 3.96
C SER A 421 8.57 -2.52 4.06
N ARG A 422 9.43 -2.70 5.07
CA ARG A 422 10.52 -1.75 5.36
C ARG A 422 11.67 -1.82 4.35
N PRO A 423 12.26 -2.99 4.04
CA PRO A 423 13.41 -3.04 3.15
C PRO A 423 13.04 -2.67 1.71
N ALA A 424 11.79 -2.90 1.29
CA ALA A 424 11.26 -2.41 0.02
C ALA A 424 10.78 -0.96 0.05
N LEU A 425 10.81 -0.25 1.19
CA LEU A 425 10.27 1.11 1.37
C LEU A 425 8.81 1.25 0.91
N GLY A 426 7.97 0.24 1.19
CA GLY A 426 6.55 0.30 0.91
C GLY A 426 5.84 -1.05 0.93
N CYS A 427 4.52 -1.00 0.81
CA CYS A 427 3.64 -2.16 0.75
C CYS A 427 3.14 -2.43 -0.67
N ASN A 428 2.13 -3.29 -0.82
CA ASN A 428 1.42 -3.50 -2.07
C ASN A 428 0.94 -2.20 -2.77
N ILE A 429 0.57 -1.15 -2.02
CA ILE A 429 0.21 0.14 -2.62
C ILE A 429 1.49 0.91 -3.00
N GLY A 430 2.35 1.22 -2.03
CA GLY A 430 3.52 2.07 -2.28
C GLY A 430 4.62 1.40 -3.12
N ALA A 431 4.97 0.15 -2.82
CA ALA A 431 6.05 -0.60 -3.45
C ALA A 431 5.66 -1.38 -4.71
N PHE A 432 4.36 -1.56 -5.00
CA PHE A 432 3.90 -2.14 -6.28
C PHE A 432 3.06 -1.13 -7.07
N PHE A 433 1.86 -0.80 -6.58
CA PHE A 433 0.87 -0.05 -7.36
C PHE A 433 1.35 1.34 -7.79
N ILE A 434 1.87 2.13 -6.85
CA ILE A 434 2.36 3.49 -7.11
C ILE A 434 3.64 3.46 -7.97
N ARG A 435 4.59 2.56 -7.67
CA ARG A 435 5.86 2.45 -8.42
C ARG A 435 5.66 2.05 -9.87
N VAL A 436 4.86 1.01 -10.11
CA VAL A 436 4.58 0.57 -11.47
C VAL A 436 3.88 1.69 -12.25
N ALA A 437 2.87 2.33 -11.67
CA ALA A 437 2.17 3.42 -12.33
C ALA A 437 3.04 4.67 -12.55
N GLY A 438 4.02 4.91 -11.67
CA GLY A 438 4.98 6.01 -11.76
C GLY A 438 6.19 5.76 -12.66
N GLY A 439 6.28 4.61 -13.33
CA GLY A 439 7.38 4.30 -14.25
C GLY A 439 8.62 3.66 -13.62
N ASP A 440 8.52 3.17 -12.38
CA ASP A 440 9.60 2.46 -11.67
C ASP A 440 9.45 0.93 -11.82
N PRO A 441 10.37 0.25 -12.55
CA PRO A 441 10.32 -1.20 -12.75
C PRO A 441 10.54 -2.02 -11.47
N SER A 442 11.13 -1.43 -10.41
CA SER A 442 11.29 -2.11 -9.12
C SER A 442 9.94 -2.53 -8.53
N GLY A 443 8.87 -1.83 -8.93
CA GLY A 443 7.51 -2.19 -8.56
C GLY A 443 7.11 -3.59 -9.02
N TRP A 444 7.45 -3.97 -10.25
CA TRP A 444 7.20 -5.33 -10.75
C TRP A 444 8.03 -6.37 -10.02
N LEU A 445 9.29 -6.06 -9.69
CA LEU A 445 10.16 -6.97 -8.93
C LEU A 445 9.62 -7.23 -7.52
N TYR A 446 9.10 -6.20 -6.84
CA TYR A 446 8.37 -6.39 -5.60
C TYR A 446 7.07 -7.18 -5.82
N GLY A 447 6.33 -6.88 -6.88
CA GLY A 447 5.09 -7.56 -7.25
C GLY A 447 5.25 -9.05 -7.47
N THR A 448 6.30 -9.48 -8.17
CA THR A 448 6.61 -10.91 -8.39
C THR A 448 6.94 -11.61 -7.07
N GLY A 449 7.72 -10.96 -6.21
CA GLY A 449 7.99 -11.44 -4.85
C GLY A 449 6.70 -11.60 -4.05
N MET A 450 5.87 -10.56 -4.04
CA MET A 450 4.58 -10.55 -3.34
C MET A 450 3.63 -11.64 -3.81
N VAL A 451 3.51 -11.85 -5.11
CA VAL A 451 2.68 -12.92 -5.68
C VAL A 451 3.25 -14.30 -5.34
N GLY A 452 4.57 -14.48 -5.42
CA GLY A 452 5.24 -15.73 -5.02
C GLY A 452 5.07 -16.05 -3.54
N GLY A 453 5.24 -15.04 -2.67
CA GLY A 453 4.99 -15.16 -1.23
C GLY A 453 3.53 -15.50 -0.92
N ALA A 454 2.59 -14.87 -1.62
CA ALA A 454 1.18 -15.18 -1.45
C ALA A 454 0.82 -16.60 -1.92
N PHE A 455 1.42 -17.08 -3.01
CA PHE A 455 1.26 -18.47 -3.46
C PHE A 455 1.75 -19.47 -2.38
N LEU A 456 2.94 -19.23 -1.81
CA LEU A 456 3.47 -20.04 -0.72
C LEU A 456 2.59 -19.99 0.53
N GLY A 457 2.10 -18.80 0.89
CA GLY A 457 1.19 -18.60 2.01
C GLY A 457 -0.13 -19.38 1.83
N VAL A 458 -0.71 -19.37 0.63
CA VAL A 458 -1.94 -20.13 0.32
C VAL A 458 -1.68 -21.64 0.41
N LYS A 459 -0.56 -22.12 -0.15
CA LYS A 459 -0.18 -23.54 -0.07
C LYS A 459 0.01 -24.00 1.36
N PHE A 460 0.69 -23.21 2.18
CA PHE A 460 0.89 -23.47 3.59
C PHE A 460 -0.45 -23.50 4.36
N PHE A 461 -1.32 -22.52 4.12
CA PHE A 461 -2.61 -22.42 4.80
C PHE A 461 -3.53 -23.60 4.46
N ASN A 462 -3.57 -24.03 3.19
CA ASN A 462 -4.33 -25.21 2.77
C ASN A 462 -3.81 -26.48 3.45
N TRP A 463 -2.48 -26.69 3.42
CA TRP A 463 -1.84 -27.83 4.08
C TRP A 463 -2.12 -27.88 5.59
N TRP A 464 -2.05 -26.72 6.27
CA TRP A 464 -2.36 -26.62 7.70
C TRP A 464 -3.81 -26.99 7.99
N THR A 465 -4.74 -26.45 7.19
CA THR A 465 -6.18 -26.68 7.36
C THR A 465 -6.54 -28.13 7.11
N GLU A 466 -6.00 -28.75 6.06
CA GLU A 466 -6.18 -30.18 5.75
C GLU A 466 -5.70 -31.06 6.90
N ARG A 467 -4.51 -30.80 7.45
CA ARG A 467 -3.97 -31.55 8.60
C ARG A 467 -4.79 -31.37 9.87
N LYS A 468 -5.29 -30.15 10.11
CA LYS A 468 -6.13 -29.88 11.28
C LYS A 468 -7.45 -30.63 11.18
N MET A 469 -8.12 -30.58 10.02
CA MET A 469 -9.36 -31.34 9.80
C MET A 469 -9.12 -32.85 9.92
N ALA A 470 -7.99 -33.37 9.42
CA ALA A 470 -7.65 -34.79 9.59
C ALA A 470 -7.53 -35.18 11.08
N LYS A 471 -6.82 -34.38 11.88
CA LYS A 471 -6.69 -34.62 13.33
C LYS A 471 -8.02 -34.50 14.08
N GLU A 472 -8.86 -33.55 13.70
CA GLU A 472 -10.20 -33.42 14.28
C GLU A 472 -11.06 -34.64 13.93
N MET A 473 -10.99 -35.13 12.68
CA MET A 473 -11.67 -36.36 12.26
C MET A 473 -11.15 -37.62 12.95
N GLU A 474 -9.87 -37.71 13.28
CA GLU A 474 -9.29 -38.81 14.07
C GLU A 474 -9.71 -38.78 15.55
N ALA A 475 -10.16 -37.63 16.04
CA ALA A 475 -10.60 -37.44 17.43
C ALA A 475 -12.11 -37.68 17.63
N PHE A 476 -12.88 -37.84 16.54
CA PHE A 476 -14.28 -38.28 16.53
C PHE A 476 -14.38 -39.79 16.30
#